data_AF-A0A518V3K1-F1
#
_entry.id   AF-A0A518V3K1-F1
#
_cell.length_a   1.000
_cell.length_b   1.000
_cell.length_c   1.000
_cell.angle_alpha   90.00
_cell.angle_beta   90.00
_cell.angle_gamma   90.00
#
_symmetry.space_group_name_H-M   'P 1'
#
loop_
_entity.id
_entity.type
_entity.pdbx_description
1 polymer ?
#
loop_
_entity_poly.entity_id
_entity_poly.type
_entity_poly.pdbx_seq_one_letter_code
_entity_poly.pdbx_strand_id
1 'polypeptide(L)'
;MLNVSAMDVATNILILTEKLIEILKCDEADPNPDEWNSVLAQREEQITQLSKLQALGAKLNEQEKELLKKSHQLDQEILSLMKQQQSHVEEQLQQVNKAKTASKQYAGETTQVAYGAFFDKKK
;
A
#
# COMPACT_ATOMS: atom_id res chain seq x y z
N MET A 1 30.05 12.80 12.95
CA MET A 1 28.93 13.11 12.03
C MET A 1 29.39 12.70 10.64
N LEU A 2 28.75 11.70 10.04
CA LEU A 2 28.99 11.38 8.63
C LEU A 2 28.49 12.57 7.81
N ASN A 3 29.36 13.19 7.01
CA ASN A 3 28.95 14.19 6.04
C ASN A 3 28.15 13.46 4.95
N VAL A 4 26.83 13.41 5.10
CA VAL A 4 25.95 12.86 4.07
C VAL A 4 25.93 13.85 2.90
N SER A 5 26.37 13.41 1.72
CA SER A 5 26.42 14.27 0.54
C SER A 5 25.06 14.29 -0.18
N ALA A 6 24.77 15.36 -0.92
CA ALA A 6 23.56 15.44 -1.74
C ALA A 6 23.51 14.34 -2.82
N MET A 7 24.68 13.92 -3.31
CA MET A 7 24.81 12.79 -4.23
C MET A 7 24.36 11.46 -3.60
N ASP A 8 24.79 11.17 -2.37
CA ASP A 8 24.42 9.94 -1.67
C ASP A 8 22.90 9.90 -1.46
N VAL A 9 22.32 11.03 -1.04
CA VAL A 9 20.88 11.16 -0.83
C VAL A 9 20.10 10.96 -2.14
N ALA A 10 20.50 11.64 -3.22
CA ALA A 10 19.84 11.51 -4.52
C ALA A 10 19.93 10.07 -5.08
N THR A 11 21.08 9.42 -4.89
CA THR A 11 21.29 8.02 -5.30
C THR A 11 20.41 7.07 -4.48
N ASN A 12 20.37 7.24 -3.15
CA ASN A 12 19.54 6.43 -2.27
C ASN A 12 18.06 6.59 -2.57
N ILE A 13 17.59 7.81 -2.88
CA ILE A 13 16.20 8.04 -3.29
C ILE A 13 15.90 7.22 -4.55
N LEU A 14 16.77 7.23 -5.55
CA LEU A 14 16.56 6.44 -6.77
C LEU A 14 16.53 4.93 -6.47
N ILE A 15 17.52 4.42 -5.73
CA ILE A 15 17.60 2.99 -5.36
C ILE A 15 16.34 2.54 -4.62
N LEU A 16 15.87 3.33 -3.64
CA LEU A 16 14.65 3.01 -2.90
C LEU A 16 13.39 3.07 -3.78
N THR A 17 13.37 3.97 -4.76
CA THR A 17 12.28 4.06 -5.73
C THR A 17 12.27 2.84 -6.66
N GLU A 18 13.43 2.40 -7.14
CA GLU A 18 13.60 1.17 -7.94
C GLU A 18 13.24 -0.09 -7.12
N LYS A 19 13.61 -0.13 -5.84
CA LYS A 19 13.20 -1.23 -4.97
C LYS A 19 11.68 -1.26 -4.78
N LEU A 20 11.06 -0.10 -4.57
CA LEU A 20 9.60 -0.02 -4.39
C LEU A 20 8.85 -0.49 -5.63
N ILE A 21 9.33 -0.14 -6.83
CA ILE A 21 8.69 -0.59 -8.06
C ILE A 21 8.83 -2.10 -8.28
N GLU A 22 9.99 -2.68 -7.92
CA GLU A 22 10.21 -4.12 -7.99
C GLU A 22 9.25 -4.88 -7.07
N ILE A 23 9.13 -4.45 -5.80
CA ILE A 23 8.19 -5.03 -4.84
C ILE A 23 6.77 -4.97 -5.40
N LEU A 24 6.30 -3.79 -5.84
CA LEU A 24 4.94 -3.62 -6.34
C LEU A 24 4.61 -4.47 -7.57
N LYS A 25 5.60 -4.79 -8.40
CA LYS A 25 5.43 -5.64 -9.60
C LYS A 25 5.47 -7.13 -9.28
N CYS A 26 6.26 -7.54 -8.28
CA CYS A 26 6.36 -8.95 -7.88
C CYS A 26 5.15 -9.40 -7.03
N ASP A 27 4.56 -8.49 -6.26
CA ASP A 27 3.55 -8.75 -5.25
C ASP A 27 2.09 -8.70 -5.75
N GLU A 28 1.85 -8.83 -7.06
CA GLU A 28 0.49 -8.75 -7.63
C GLU A 28 -0.50 -9.78 -7.04
N ALA A 29 -0.01 -10.93 -6.55
CA ALA A 29 -0.84 -12.01 -6.04
C ALA A 29 -1.00 -12.05 -4.51
N ASP A 30 -0.01 -11.57 -3.76
CA ASP A 30 -0.02 -11.52 -2.29
C ASP A 30 0.80 -10.31 -1.83
N PRO A 31 0.20 -9.10 -1.84
CA PRO A 31 0.92 -7.90 -1.44
C PRO A 31 1.39 -8.00 0.00
N ASN A 32 2.64 -7.58 0.25
CA ASN A 32 3.17 -7.44 1.60
C ASN A 32 3.17 -5.97 2.07
N PRO A 33 2.08 -5.52 2.73
CA PRO A 33 1.98 -4.17 3.25
C PRO A 33 3.00 -3.74 4.31
N ASP A 34 3.82 -4.62 4.84
CA ASP A 34 4.86 -4.17 5.78
C ASP A 34 6.13 -3.80 5.03
N GLU A 35 6.43 -4.51 3.94
CA GLU A 35 7.64 -4.30 3.15
C GLU A 35 7.60 -2.99 2.36
N TRP A 36 6.50 -2.71 1.64
CA TRP A 36 6.34 -1.46 0.88
C TRP A 36 6.40 -0.20 1.80
N ASN A 37 5.91 -0.29 3.03
CA ASN A 37 5.81 0.78 4.02
C ASN A 37 7.19 1.05 4.63
N SER A 38 7.96 -0.01 4.88
CA SER A 38 9.36 0.09 5.29
C SER A 38 10.21 0.82 4.25
N VAL A 39 10.04 0.50 2.96
CA VAL A 39 10.77 1.17 1.87
C VAL A 39 10.33 2.64 1.73
N LEU A 40 9.03 2.92 1.81
CA LEU A 40 8.50 4.29 1.80
C LEU A 40 9.05 5.14 2.95
N ALA A 41 9.11 4.58 4.16
CA ALA A 41 9.66 5.29 5.32
C ALA A 41 11.15 5.63 5.16
N GLN A 42 11.94 4.70 4.63
CA GLN A 42 13.35 4.95 4.31
C GLN A 42 13.51 6.04 3.24
N ARG A 43 12.63 6.04 2.22
CA ARG A 43 12.64 7.05 1.16
C ARG A 43 12.29 8.44 1.70
N GLU A 44 11.29 8.53 2.56
CA GLU A 44 10.88 9.78 3.23
C GLU A 44 12.03 10.36 4.08
N GLU A 45 12.80 9.50 4.75
CA GLU A 45 13.98 9.93 5.48
C GLU A 45 15.01 10.58 4.56
N GLN A 46 15.30 9.97 3.40
CA GLN A 46 16.22 10.55 2.42
C GLN A 46 15.72 11.88 1.86
N ILE A 47 14.42 12.00 1.54
CA ILE A 47 13.81 13.26 1.08
C ILE A 47 13.90 14.35 2.18
N THR A 48 13.70 13.97 3.43
CA THR A 48 13.87 14.87 4.59
C THR A 48 15.33 15.32 4.71
N GLN A 49 16.30 14.43 4.51
CA GLN A 49 17.72 14.77 4.51
C GLN A 49 18.08 15.73 3.36
N LEU A 50 17.55 15.48 2.15
CA LEU A 50 17.75 16.38 1.01
C LEU A 50 17.20 17.78 1.30
N SER A 51 16.01 17.85 1.90
CA SER A 51 15.37 19.11 2.30
C SER A 51 16.23 19.88 3.31
N LYS A 52 16.84 19.18 4.28
CA LYS A 52 17.78 19.79 5.24
C LYS A 52 19.03 20.32 4.54
N LEU A 53 19.61 19.57 3.61
CA LEU A 53 20.78 20.03 2.84
C LEU A 53 20.47 21.29 2.03
N GLN A 54 19.30 21.34 1.38
CA GLN A 54 18.84 22.53 0.65
C GLN A 54 18.64 23.73 1.56
N ALA A 55 18.07 23.54 2.76
CA ALA A 55 17.90 24.60 3.76
C ALA A 55 19.25 25.16 4.25
N LEU A 56 20.31 24.34 4.25
CA LEU A 56 21.68 24.76 4.54
C LEU A 56 22.40 25.43 3.35
N GLY A 57 21.71 25.61 2.22
CA GLY A 57 22.25 26.27 1.03
C GLY A 57 22.96 25.34 0.06
N ALA A 58 22.88 24.02 0.25
CA ALA A 58 23.38 23.06 -0.74
C ALA A 58 22.60 23.20 -2.06
N LYS A 59 23.33 23.37 -3.16
CA LYS A 59 22.75 23.40 -4.51
C LYS A 59 22.99 22.06 -5.17
N LEU A 60 21.93 21.55 -5.81
CA LEU A 60 22.03 20.33 -6.59
C LEU A 60 22.82 20.57 -7.88
N ASN A 61 23.80 19.72 -8.15
CA ASN A 61 24.46 19.64 -9.44
C ASN A 61 23.58 18.91 -10.47
N GLU A 62 24.02 18.89 -11.72
CA GLU A 62 23.22 18.33 -12.81
C GLU A 62 23.01 16.81 -12.68
N GLN A 63 24.01 16.08 -12.19
CA GLN A 63 23.93 14.64 -12.00
C GLN A 63 22.92 14.26 -10.91
N GLU A 64 22.93 14.99 -9.78
CA GLU A 64 21.97 14.82 -8.69
C GLU A 64 20.54 15.10 -9.17
N LYS A 65 20.34 16.14 -10.00
CA LYS A 65 19.03 16.44 -10.58
C LYS A 65 18.56 15.34 -11.52
N GLU A 66 19.44 14.80 -12.37
CA GLU A 66 19.07 13.71 -13.27
C GLU A 66 18.69 12.43 -12.50
N LEU A 67 19.35 12.12 -11.38
CA LEU A 67 18.95 11.02 -10.49
C LEU A 67 17.54 11.24 -9.92
N LEU A 68 17.27 12.44 -9.39
CA LEU A 68 15.95 12.77 -8.83
C LEU A 68 14.86 12.81 -9.90
N LYS A 69 15.19 13.24 -11.12
CA LYS A 69 14.27 13.24 -12.26
C LYS A 69 13.88 11.81 -12.67
N LYS A 70 14.84 10.88 -12.67
CA LYS A 70 14.56 9.45 -12.88
C LYS A 70 13.67 8.88 -11.79
N SER A 71 13.95 9.19 -10.51
CA SER A 71 13.09 8.78 -9.40
C SER A 71 11.66 9.33 -9.58
N HIS A 72 11.51 10.59 -9.98
CA HIS A 72 10.20 11.18 -10.22
C HIS A 72 9.43 10.53 -11.38
N GLN A 73 10.14 10.06 -12.42
CA GLN A 73 9.50 9.30 -13.51
C GLN A 73 8.97 7.96 -13.01
N LEU A 74 9.74 7.24 -12.19
CA LEU A 74 9.31 5.99 -11.56
C LEU A 74 8.15 6.20 -10.57
N ASP A 75 8.10 7.34 -9.88
CA ASP A 75 6.98 7.68 -8.99
C ASP A 75 5.64 7.68 -9.72
N GLN A 76 5.60 8.14 -10.98
CA GLN A 76 4.35 8.12 -11.76
C GLN A 76 3.85 6.69 -12.01
N GLU A 77 4.78 5.76 -12.25
CA GLU A 77 4.44 4.34 -12.43
C GLU A 77 4.01 3.71 -11.10
N ILE A 78 4.74 3.98 -10.02
CA ILE A 78 4.40 3.53 -8.66
C ILE A 78 2.99 3.99 -8.26
N LEU A 79 2.62 5.24 -8.54
CA LEU A 79 1.27 5.76 -8.24
C LEU A 79 0.18 5.00 -8.99
N SER A 80 0.44 4.56 -10.23
CA SER A 80 -0.49 3.75 -11.00
C SER A 80 -0.64 2.36 -10.37
N LEU A 81 0.47 1.70 -10.05
CA LEU A 81 0.48 0.37 -9.43
C LEU A 81 -0.23 0.38 -8.06
N MET A 82 0.04 1.39 -7.23
CA MET A 82 -0.63 1.55 -5.93
C MET A 82 -2.14 1.78 -6.07
N LYS A 83 -2.59 2.52 -7.09
CA LYS A 83 -4.04 2.70 -7.36
C LYS A 83 -4.71 1.39 -7.78
N GLN A 84 -4.02 0.57 -8.57
CA GLN A 84 -4.52 -0.75 -8.95
C GLN A 84 -4.66 -1.64 -7.71
N GLN A 85 -3.65 -1.66 -6.84
CA GLN A 85 -3.71 -2.40 -5.58
C GLN A 85 -4.81 -1.89 -4.64
N GLN A 86 -4.98 -0.57 -4.52
CA GLN A 86 -6.09 0.02 -3.78
C GLN A 86 -7.45 -0.48 -4.30
N SER A 87 -7.64 -0.46 -5.62
CA SER A 87 -8.88 -0.92 -6.25
C SER A 87 -9.13 -2.41 -5.97
N HIS A 88 -8.08 -3.24 -6.02
CA HIS A 88 -8.16 -4.67 -5.71
C HIS A 88 -8.59 -4.92 -4.26
N VAL A 89 -7.99 -4.23 -3.30
CA VAL A 89 -8.36 -4.32 -1.88
C VAL A 89 -9.80 -3.85 -1.64
N GLU A 90 -10.24 -2.79 -2.32
CA GLU A 90 -11.63 -2.32 -2.26
C GLU A 90 -12.63 -3.37 -2.76
N GLU A 91 -12.32 -4.07 -3.86
CA GLU A 91 -13.13 -5.17 -4.38
C GLU A 91 -13.21 -6.34 -3.38
N GLN A 92 -12.08 -6.75 -2.80
CA GLN A 92 -12.05 -7.79 -1.77
C GLN A 92 -12.90 -7.40 -0.55
N LEU A 93 -12.81 -6.16 -0.09
CA LEU A 93 -13.61 -5.64 1.02
C LEU A 93 -15.12 -5.67 0.70
N GLN A 94 -15.49 -5.32 -0.53
CA GLN A 94 -16.89 -5.43 -0.98
C GLN A 94 -17.38 -6.88 -0.97
N GLN A 95 -16.56 -7.85 -1.40
CA GLN A 95 -16.92 -9.26 -1.35
C GLN A 95 -17.11 -9.76 0.09
N VAL A 96 -16.20 -9.39 1.01
CA VAL A 96 -16.33 -9.70 2.44
C VAL A 96 -17.60 -9.09 3.04
N ASN A 97 -17.94 -7.85 2.69
CA ASN A 97 -19.17 -7.20 3.16
C ASN A 97 -20.44 -7.86 2.61
N LYS A 98 -20.43 -8.30 1.34
CA LYS A 98 -21.52 -9.09 0.75
C LYS A 98 -21.68 -10.43 1.47
N ALA A 99 -20.59 -11.15 1.72
CA ALA A 99 -20.60 -12.41 2.45
C ALA A 99 -21.13 -12.24 3.89
N LYS A 100 -20.71 -11.17 4.59
CA LYS A 100 -21.22 -10.82 5.92
C LYS A 100 -22.72 -10.53 5.91
N THR A 101 -23.21 -9.83 4.88
CA THR A 101 -24.63 -9.50 4.73
C THR A 101 -25.46 -10.75 4.45
N ALA A 102 -25.02 -11.61 3.52
CA ALA A 102 -25.66 -12.89 3.24
C ALA A 102 -25.67 -13.78 4.48
N SER A 103 -24.54 -13.90 5.19
CA SER A 103 -24.45 -14.66 6.44
C SER A 103 -25.42 -14.14 7.50
N LYS A 104 -25.61 -12.82 7.63
CA LYS A 104 -26.64 -12.25 8.53
C LYS A 104 -28.07 -12.55 8.09
N GLN A 105 -28.36 -12.55 6.79
CA GLN A 105 -29.67 -12.91 6.26
C GLN A 105 -29.99 -14.39 6.53
N TYR A 106 -29.06 -15.30 6.24
CA TYR A 106 -29.25 -16.74 6.47
C TYR A 106 -29.12 -17.14 7.96
N ALA A 107 -28.33 -16.44 8.76
CA ALA A 107 -28.29 -16.67 10.22
C ALA A 107 -29.53 -16.12 10.92
N GLY A 108 -30.12 -15.02 10.43
CA GLY A 108 -31.40 -14.48 10.91
C GLY A 108 -32.62 -15.35 10.54
N GLU A 109 -32.51 -16.15 9.48
CA GLU A 109 -33.51 -17.15 9.07
C GLU A 109 -33.50 -18.45 9.90
N THR A 110 -32.63 -18.57 10.91
CA THR A 110 -32.73 -19.66 11.90
C THR A 110 -33.64 -19.33 13.08
N THR A 111 -34.47 -18.30 12.96
CA THR A 111 -35.56 -18.02 13.88
C THR A 111 -36.90 -18.22 13.18
N GLN A 112 -37.52 -19.37 13.49
CA GLN A 112 -38.84 -19.88 13.09
C GLN A 112 -38.85 -20.54 11.70
N VAL A 113 -38.97 -21.88 11.60
CA VAL A 113 -40.17 -22.61 12.02
C VAL A 113 -39.79 -23.95 12.68
N ALA A 114 -40.12 -24.10 13.96
CA ALA A 114 -40.25 -25.42 14.57
C ALA A 114 -41.46 -26.12 13.94
N TYR A 115 -41.28 -26.71 12.76
CA TYR A 115 -42.27 -27.55 12.09
C TYR A 115 -42.27 -28.92 12.80
N GLY A 116 -42.77 -28.96 14.03
CA GLY A 116 -42.72 -30.17 14.87
C GLY A 116 -43.63 -30.18 16.10
N ALA A 117 -44.47 -29.15 16.30
CA ALA A 117 -45.29 -29.02 17.52
C ALA A 117 -46.81 -28.98 17.26
N PHE A 118 -47.31 -29.66 16.22
CA PHE A 118 -48.76 -29.78 15.93
C PHE A 118 -49.28 -31.22 15.84
N PHE A 119 -48.67 -32.15 16.58
CA PHE A 119 -49.26 -33.48 16.83
C PHE A 119 -49.40 -33.75 18.34
N ASP A 120 -50.04 -32.83 19.06
CA ASP A 120 -50.75 -33.20 20.29
C ASP A 120 -52.25 -33.03 20.02
N LYS A 121 -52.88 -34.09 19.50
CA LYS A 121 -54.33 -34.26 19.67
C LYS A 121 -54.53 -35.17 20.88
N LYS A 122 -54.82 -34.53 22.00
CA LYS A 122 -55.36 -35.15 23.21
C LYS A 122 -56.68 -35.89 22.92
N LYS A 123 -56.78 -37.05 23.59
CA LYS A 123 -57.93 -37.95 23.82
C LYS A 123 -58.39 -38.83 22.67
#